data_AF-A0AAJ6CN01-F1
#
_entry.id   AF-A0AAJ6CN01-F1
#
_cell.length_a   1.000
_cell.length_b   1.000
_cell.length_c   1.000
_cell.angle_alpha   90.00
_cell.angle_beta   90.00
_cell.angle_gamma   90.00
#
_symmetry.space_group_name_H-M   'P 1'
#
loop_
_entity.id
_entity.type
_entity.pdbx_description
1 polymer ?
#
loop_
_entity_poly.entity_id
_entity_poly.type
_entity_poly.pdbx_seq_one_letter_code
_entity_poly.pdbx_strand_id
1 'polypeptide(L)'
;MVLSRVPWWRLSLLRVPRTPKVVRPLSTSARVGFSLMSLFSMKSVTDALGTSESASVLREASPAAPTKQPYTLVFVHSSAWGVSRQAWQSWIMYFREAGYDCLDVQVELPAKPADGASQDDALAEQISSQVRQSALQREPVLFVRDRADETVPSYLGHGGLFTNTRGPMAGLVLLHPRSPEILQKADWPSGTPVLVIPASDAESWEGAVPSRHVKVLGDRWSEKEGLLKEVESWMRYVGL
;
A
#
# COMPACT_ATOMS: atom_id res chain seq x y z
N MET A 1 52.37 2.04 -65.70
CA MET A 1 51.85 1.02 -66.63
C MET A 1 50.52 0.52 -66.09
N VAL A 2 49.56 0.42 -67.00
CA VAL A 2 48.10 0.32 -66.81
C VAL A 2 47.63 -1.12 -66.72
N LEU A 3 46.52 -1.37 -66.00
CA LEU A 3 45.39 -2.30 -66.31
C LEU A 3 44.50 -2.33 -65.02
N SER A 4 43.29 -1.74 -64.89
CA SER A 4 42.04 -1.78 -65.69
C SER A 4 41.57 -3.24 -65.89
N ARG A 5 40.35 -3.72 -65.55
CA ARG A 5 38.96 -3.24 -65.67
C ARG A 5 38.04 -4.21 -64.89
N VAL A 6 37.07 -3.74 -64.09
CA VAL A 6 35.63 -3.45 -64.37
C VAL A 6 34.73 -4.70 -64.54
N PRO A 7 33.50 -4.71 -63.97
CA PRO A 7 32.67 -5.88 -63.76
C PRO A 7 31.78 -6.24 -64.94
N TRP A 8 31.17 -7.40 -64.82
CA TRP A 8 30.52 -8.20 -65.83
C TRP A 8 28.99 -8.02 -65.73
N TRP A 9 28.42 -7.31 -66.73
CA TRP A 9 27.04 -7.39 -67.31
C TRP A 9 25.86 -7.28 -66.32
N ARG A 10 24.94 -6.31 -66.30
CA ARG A 10 24.25 -5.43 -67.27
C ARG A 10 23.37 -6.11 -68.33
N LEU A 11 22.10 -5.68 -68.28
CA LEU A 11 21.09 -5.46 -69.34
C LEU A 11 19.97 -6.51 -69.43
N SER A 12 18.70 -6.19 -69.70
CA SER A 12 17.84 -5.00 -69.62
C SER A 12 16.50 -5.39 -70.32
N LEU A 13 15.50 -4.51 -70.17
CA LEU A 13 14.39 -4.22 -71.11
C LEU A 13 13.06 -4.98 -70.90
N LEU A 14 12.01 -4.28 -70.45
CA LEU A 14 10.91 -3.63 -71.24
C LEU A 14 9.72 -4.60 -71.41
N ARG A 15 8.42 -4.25 -71.47
CA ARG A 15 7.55 -3.09 -71.21
C ARG A 15 6.11 -3.61 -71.52
N VAL A 16 5.18 -3.57 -70.54
CA VAL A 16 3.73 -3.17 -70.49
C VAL A 16 2.89 -3.12 -71.82
N PRO A 17 1.51 -3.09 -71.90
CA PRO A 17 0.34 -3.69 -71.17
C PRO A 17 -0.77 -4.34 -72.08
N ARG A 18 -1.83 -4.98 -71.52
CA ARG A 18 -3.30 -4.64 -71.67
C ARG A 18 -4.27 -5.73 -71.16
N THR A 19 -5.35 -5.23 -70.55
CA THR A 19 -6.56 -5.78 -69.89
C THR A 19 -7.57 -6.52 -70.82
N PRO A 20 -8.81 -6.88 -70.40
CA PRO A 20 -9.37 -7.51 -69.19
C PRO A 20 -10.32 -8.70 -69.52
N LYS A 21 -10.88 -9.43 -68.52
CA LYS A 21 -12.34 -9.77 -68.40
C LYS A 21 -12.69 -10.83 -67.33
N VAL A 22 -13.70 -10.46 -66.53
CA VAL A 22 -14.86 -11.25 -66.03
C VAL A 22 -14.74 -12.14 -64.76
N VAL A 23 -15.20 -11.55 -63.64
CA VAL A 23 -16.24 -11.96 -62.66
C VAL A 23 -16.55 -13.46 -62.42
N ARG A 24 -16.39 -13.94 -61.17
CA ARG A 24 -17.48 -14.38 -60.25
C ARG A 24 -16.95 -14.80 -58.86
N PRO A 25 -17.78 -14.70 -57.80
CA PRO A 25 -17.34 -14.68 -56.41
C PRO A 25 -17.29 -16.08 -55.80
N LEU A 26 -16.30 -16.33 -54.94
CA LEU A 26 -16.31 -17.48 -54.05
C LEU A 26 -16.16 -16.99 -52.61
N SER A 27 -17.21 -17.31 -51.86
CA SER A 27 -17.36 -17.20 -50.42
C SER A 27 -16.16 -17.78 -49.68
N THR A 28 -15.64 -17.03 -48.71
CA THR A 28 -14.86 -17.62 -47.62
C THR A 28 -15.21 -16.91 -46.31
N SER A 29 -15.63 -17.74 -45.36
CA SER A 29 -16.23 -17.41 -44.08
C SER A 29 -15.55 -16.30 -43.29
N ALA A 30 -16.34 -15.32 -42.88
CA ALA A 30 -16.03 -14.47 -41.74
C ALA A 30 -15.89 -15.36 -40.49
N ARG A 31 -14.68 -15.46 -39.95
CA ARG A 31 -14.47 -15.96 -38.59
C ARG A 31 -14.90 -14.86 -37.63
N VAL A 32 -16.10 -15.01 -37.06
CA VAL A 32 -16.54 -14.28 -35.87
C VAL A 32 -15.65 -14.75 -34.73
N GLY A 33 -14.60 -13.99 -34.43
CA GLY A 33 -13.87 -14.13 -33.19
C GLY A 33 -14.80 -13.69 -32.06
N PHE A 34 -15.33 -14.66 -31.32
CA PHE A 34 -16.00 -14.42 -30.04
C PHE A 34 -14.97 -13.82 -29.07
N SER A 35 -14.94 -12.50 -28.99
CA SER A 35 -14.27 -11.81 -27.88
C SER A 35 -15.16 -11.93 -26.65
N LEU A 36 -14.90 -12.96 -25.84
CA LEU A 36 -15.32 -13.05 -24.45
C LEU A 36 -14.43 -12.14 -23.59
N MET A 37 -14.44 -10.84 -23.89
CA MET A 37 -13.90 -9.82 -22.99
C MET A 37 -15.07 -9.20 -22.23
N SER A 38 -15.41 -9.92 -21.16
CA SER A 38 -15.75 -9.40 -19.84
C SER A 38 -16.43 -8.04 -19.79
N LEU A 39 -17.76 -8.13 -19.79
CA LEU A 39 -18.66 -7.18 -19.15
C LEU A 39 -18.33 -7.11 -17.64
N PHE A 40 -17.37 -6.30 -17.23
CA PHE A 40 -17.32 -5.77 -15.86
C PHE A 40 -17.91 -4.37 -15.85
N SER A 41 -19.21 -4.29 -16.15
CA SER A 41 -20.06 -3.20 -15.66
C SER A 41 -20.54 -3.61 -14.27
N MET A 42 -19.68 -3.45 -13.26
CA MET A 42 -20.10 -3.52 -11.87
C MET A 42 -20.83 -2.22 -11.54
N LYS A 43 -22.14 -2.19 -11.80
CA LYS A 43 -23.06 -1.41 -10.97
C LYS A 43 -22.91 -1.95 -9.54
N SER A 44 -22.62 -1.07 -8.57
CA SER A 44 -22.47 -1.49 -7.18
C SER A 44 -23.81 -2.06 -6.70
N VAL A 45 -23.82 -3.36 -6.44
CA VAL A 45 -24.84 -4.03 -5.65
C VAL A 45 -24.22 -4.17 -4.26
N THR A 46 -24.13 -3.07 -3.53
CA THR A 46 -23.52 -3.05 -2.18
C THR A 46 -24.52 -2.77 -1.07
N ASP A 47 -25.79 -2.50 -1.36
CA ASP A 47 -26.71 -1.93 -0.36
C ASP A 47 -27.75 -2.93 0.21
N ALA A 48 -27.48 -4.23 0.16
CA ALA A 48 -28.44 -5.24 0.66
C ALA A 48 -27.84 -6.27 1.65
N LEU A 49 -26.55 -6.20 1.97
CA LEU A 49 -25.87 -7.15 2.85
C LEU A 49 -24.90 -6.49 3.84
N GLY A 50 -25.22 -5.30 4.37
CA GLY A 50 -24.51 -4.70 5.51
C GLY A 50 -22.97 -4.77 5.45
N THR A 51 -22.40 -4.59 4.26
CA THR A 51 -20.95 -4.74 4.05
C THR A 51 -20.26 -3.51 4.59
N SER A 52 -19.31 -3.71 5.51
CA SER A 52 -18.37 -2.69 5.99
C SER A 52 -17.77 -1.92 4.79
N GLU A 53 -17.75 -0.59 4.84
CA GLU A 53 -17.21 0.29 3.79
C GLU A 53 -15.67 0.29 3.74
N SER A 54 -15.01 -0.57 4.52
CA SER A 54 -13.57 -0.75 4.53
C SER A 54 -13.04 -1.19 3.16
N ALA A 55 -11.96 -0.55 2.70
CA ALA A 55 -11.33 -0.81 1.42
C ALA A 55 -9.82 -0.78 1.55
N SER A 56 -9.11 -1.54 0.73
CA SER A 56 -7.64 -1.50 0.66
C SER A 56 -7.15 -1.42 -0.78
N VAL A 57 -6.09 -0.64 -0.99
CA VAL A 57 -5.47 -0.42 -2.31
C VAL A 57 -3.98 -0.67 -2.20
N LEU A 58 -3.51 -1.76 -2.80
CA LEU A 58 -2.09 -2.05 -2.91
C LEU A 58 -1.47 -1.22 -4.03
N ARG A 59 -0.35 -0.57 -3.71
CA ARG A 59 0.46 0.21 -4.64
C ARG A 59 1.88 -0.31 -4.59
N GLU A 60 2.29 -0.96 -5.66
CA GLU A 60 3.64 -1.50 -5.79
C GLU A 60 4.70 -0.40 -5.79
N ALA A 61 5.88 -0.75 -5.28
CA ALA A 61 7.08 0.06 -5.37
C ALA A 61 7.34 0.55 -6.80
N SER A 62 7.96 1.72 -6.92
CA SER A 62 8.36 2.25 -8.22
C SER A 62 9.35 1.30 -8.89
N PRO A 63 9.15 0.92 -10.17
CA PRO A 63 10.11 0.09 -10.90
C PRO A 63 11.44 0.82 -11.14
N ALA A 64 11.46 2.13 -10.95
CA ALA A 64 12.67 2.96 -11.01
C ALA A 64 13.42 3.03 -9.68
N ALA A 65 12.88 2.45 -8.58
CA ALA A 65 13.54 2.45 -7.29
C ALA A 65 14.84 1.62 -7.35
N PRO A 66 15.90 2.06 -6.63
CA PRO A 66 17.21 1.41 -6.70
C PRO A 66 17.21 -0.02 -6.14
N THR A 67 16.38 -0.27 -5.13
CA THR A 67 16.25 -1.58 -4.46
C THR A 67 14.84 -1.76 -3.96
N LYS A 68 14.24 -2.93 -4.24
CA LYS A 68 12.93 -3.29 -3.66
C LYS A 68 13.10 -3.71 -2.20
N GLN A 69 12.31 -3.12 -1.33
CA GLN A 69 12.30 -3.42 0.11
C GLN A 69 11.39 -4.62 0.41
N PRO A 70 11.73 -5.44 1.43
CA PRO A 70 11.01 -6.68 1.69
C PRO A 70 9.73 -6.49 2.53
N TYR A 71 9.55 -5.33 3.17
CA TYR A 71 8.38 -5.04 4.00
C TYR A 71 7.37 -4.18 3.25
N THR A 72 6.08 -4.50 3.45
CA THR A 72 4.97 -3.69 2.97
C THR A 72 4.59 -2.67 4.05
N LEU A 73 4.43 -1.41 3.65
CA LEU A 73 4.00 -0.33 4.53
C LEU A 73 2.49 -0.19 4.44
N VAL A 74 1.81 -0.29 5.57
CA VAL A 74 0.34 -0.22 5.63
C VAL A 74 -0.05 1.13 6.22
N PHE A 75 -0.67 1.98 5.41
CA PHE A 75 -1.15 3.31 5.81
C PHE A 75 -2.63 3.23 6.12
N VAL A 76 -2.99 3.40 7.38
CA VAL A 76 -4.38 3.29 7.82
C VAL A 76 -5.01 4.67 7.95
N HIS A 77 -6.21 4.82 7.41
CA HIS A 77 -7.04 5.98 7.63
C HIS A 77 -8.49 5.56 7.90
N SER A 78 -9.20 6.38 8.65
CA SER A 78 -10.59 6.15 9.02
C SER A 78 -11.29 7.48 9.20
N SER A 79 -12.55 7.55 8.77
CA SER A 79 -13.40 8.70 9.06
C SER A 79 -13.59 8.91 10.57
N ALA A 80 -13.59 7.83 11.37
CA ALA A 80 -13.73 7.86 12.83
C ALA A 80 -12.59 8.63 13.52
N TRP A 81 -11.40 8.61 12.94
CA TRP A 81 -10.24 9.35 13.45
C TRP A 81 -10.13 10.77 12.90
N GLY A 82 -10.99 11.13 11.93
CA GLY A 82 -10.90 12.40 11.19
C GLY A 82 -9.74 12.43 10.18
N VAL A 83 -9.20 11.27 9.81
CA VAL A 83 -8.03 11.15 8.92
C VAL A 83 -8.51 10.85 7.51
N SER A 84 -8.27 11.79 6.59
CA SER A 84 -8.59 11.57 5.18
C SER A 84 -7.51 10.74 4.48
N ARG A 85 -7.92 10.02 3.44
CA ARG A 85 -7.00 9.31 2.53
C ARG A 85 -5.87 10.19 1.97
N GLN A 86 -6.15 11.49 1.79
CA GLN A 86 -5.23 12.46 1.20
C GLN A 86 -4.02 12.72 2.09
N ALA A 87 -4.18 12.57 3.42
CA ALA A 87 -3.13 12.78 4.40
C ALA A 87 -1.91 11.86 4.18
N TRP A 88 -2.14 10.65 3.66
CA TRP A 88 -1.07 9.68 3.38
C TRP A 88 -0.54 9.71 1.96
N GLN A 89 -1.13 10.47 1.03
CA GLN A 89 -0.72 10.36 -0.38
C GLN A 89 0.72 10.83 -0.61
N SER A 90 1.17 11.88 0.07
CA SER A 90 2.58 12.33 0.00
C SER A 90 3.55 11.27 0.53
N TRP A 91 3.22 10.66 1.67
CA TRP A 91 3.97 9.58 2.29
C TRP A 91 4.07 8.37 1.36
N ILE A 92 2.93 7.89 0.87
CA ILE A 92 2.84 6.75 -0.04
C ILE A 92 3.68 7.00 -1.31
N MET A 93 3.59 8.20 -1.90
CA MET A 93 4.37 8.51 -3.10
C MET A 93 5.87 8.49 -2.81
N TYR A 94 6.32 9.08 -1.70
CA TYR A 94 7.73 9.05 -1.30
C TYR A 94 8.23 7.62 -1.10
N PHE A 95 7.54 6.81 -0.28
CA PHE A 95 8.02 5.47 0.06
C PHE A 95 7.97 4.50 -1.13
N ARG A 96 7.06 4.70 -2.07
CA ARG A 96 7.06 3.95 -3.34
C ARG A 96 8.29 4.26 -4.17
N GLU A 97 8.70 5.51 -4.27
CA GLU A 97 9.96 5.88 -4.97
C GLU A 97 11.19 5.38 -4.21
N ALA A 98 11.12 5.25 -2.88
CA ALA A 98 12.16 4.64 -2.06
C ALA A 98 12.24 3.10 -2.18
N GLY A 99 11.27 2.47 -2.86
CA GLY A 99 11.27 1.03 -3.15
C GLY A 99 10.40 0.16 -2.25
N TYR A 100 9.51 0.75 -1.45
CA TYR A 100 8.57 0.02 -0.61
C TYR A 100 7.24 -0.22 -1.31
N ASP A 101 6.65 -1.39 -1.10
CA ASP A 101 5.25 -1.64 -1.44
C ASP A 101 4.36 -0.96 -0.39
N CYS A 102 3.35 -0.21 -0.82
CA CYS A 102 2.47 0.54 0.08
C CYS A 102 1.02 0.05 -0.04
N LEU A 103 0.42 -0.33 1.07
CA LEU A 103 -0.99 -0.67 1.17
C LEU A 103 -1.74 0.50 1.82
N ASP A 104 -2.64 1.10 1.07
CA ASP A 104 -3.51 2.19 1.53
C ASP A 104 -4.83 1.58 2.02
N VAL A 105 -5.08 1.61 3.34
CA VAL A 105 -6.20 0.93 3.98
C VAL A 105 -7.15 1.95 4.57
N GLN A 106 -8.38 1.96 4.05
CA GLN A 106 -9.53 2.62 4.64
C GLN A 106 -10.22 1.65 5.59
N VAL A 107 -10.41 2.06 6.83
CA VAL A 107 -11.13 1.30 7.84
C VAL A 107 -12.35 2.09 8.27
N GLU A 108 -13.52 1.48 8.12
CA GLU A 108 -14.77 2.07 8.57
C GLU A 108 -15.47 1.14 9.55
N LEU A 109 -16.31 1.74 10.40
CA LEU A 109 -17.12 0.97 11.33
C LEU A 109 -18.21 0.21 10.56
N PRO A 110 -18.46 -1.06 10.89
CA PRO A 110 -19.60 -1.76 10.34
C PRO A 110 -20.90 -1.07 10.78
N ALA A 111 -21.87 -0.94 9.87
CA ALA A 111 -23.18 -0.33 10.15
C ALA A 111 -23.92 -1.00 11.32
N LYS A 112 -23.57 -2.24 11.66
CA LYS A 112 -23.99 -2.94 12.87
C LYS A 112 -22.76 -3.48 13.59
N PRO A 113 -22.28 -2.85 14.67
CA PRO A 113 -21.25 -3.47 15.50
C PRO A 113 -21.76 -4.78 16.07
N ALA A 114 -20.86 -5.76 16.27
CA ALA A 114 -21.21 -6.97 16.99
C ALA A 114 -21.67 -6.61 18.42
N ASP A 115 -22.73 -7.26 18.92
CA ASP A 115 -23.30 -6.93 20.22
C ASP A 115 -22.23 -6.95 21.32
N GLY A 116 -21.99 -5.79 21.95
CA GLY A 116 -21.05 -5.62 23.06
C GLY A 116 -19.58 -5.34 22.68
N ALA A 117 -19.21 -5.27 21.41
CA ALA A 117 -17.86 -4.88 20.99
C ALA A 117 -17.67 -3.35 21.10
N SER A 118 -16.52 -2.91 21.62
CA SER A 118 -16.17 -1.48 21.61
C SER A 118 -15.89 -1.02 20.18
N GLN A 119 -16.00 0.30 19.96
CA GLN A 119 -15.70 0.90 18.65
C GLN A 119 -14.26 0.60 18.21
N ASP A 120 -13.32 0.67 19.15
CA ASP A 120 -11.90 0.42 18.91
C ASP A 120 -11.61 -1.05 18.60
N ASP A 121 -12.31 -1.99 19.25
CA ASP A 121 -12.19 -3.42 18.92
C ASP A 121 -12.69 -3.72 17.51
N ALA A 122 -13.79 -3.08 17.11
CA ALA A 122 -14.31 -3.23 15.75
C ALA A 122 -13.33 -2.67 14.70
N LEU A 123 -12.74 -1.50 14.95
CA LEU A 123 -11.73 -0.91 14.05
C LEU A 123 -10.46 -1.76 13.99
N ALA A 124 -9.97 -2.24 15.14
CA ALA A 124 -8.80 -3.12 15.23
C ALA A 124 -8.99 -4.44 14.46
N GLU A 125 -10.16 -5.06 14.57
CA GLU A 125 -10.51 -6.26 13.82
C GLU A 125 -10.56 -5.98 12.31
N GLN A 126 -11.10 -4.83 11.89
CA GLN A 126 -11.10 -4.44 10.49
C GLN A 126 -9.68 -4.23 9.95
N ILE A 127 -8.77 -3.58 10.70
CA ILE A 127 -7.36 -3.45 10.31
C ILE A 127 -6.75 -4.84 10.11
N SER A 128 -6.92 -5.72 11.10
CA SER A 128 -6.39 -7.09 11.08
C SER A 128 -6.93 -7.89 9.90
N SER A 129 -8.23 -7.76 9.61
CA SER A 129 -8.90 -8.40 8.49
C SER A 129 -8.38 -7.91 7.15
N GLN A 130 -8.22 -6.61 6.96
CA GLN A 130 -7.67 -6.02 5.71
C GLN A 130 -6.22 -6.45 5.48
N VAL A 131 -5.38 -6.41 6.52
CA VAL A 131 -3.99 -6.88 6.43
C VAL A 131 -3.95 -8.37 6.05
N ARG A 132 -4.78 -9.21 6.69
CA ARG A 132 -4.86 -10.65 6.37
C ARG A 132 -5.33 -10.90 4.94
N GLN A 133 -6.35 -10.18 4.48
CA GLN A 133 -6.90 -10.31 3.12
C GLN A 133 -5.90 -9.88 2.05
N SER A 134 -4.99 -8.95 2.36
CA SER A 134 -3.94 -8.53 1.44
C SER A 134 -2.82 -9.56 1.23
N ALA A 135 -2.83 -10.68 1.98
CA ALA A 135 -1.94 -11.83 1.79
C ALA A 135 -0.44 -11.47 1.71
N LEU A 136 -0.01 -10.57 2.60
CA LEU A 136 1.38 -10.07 2.63
C LEU A 136 2.37 -11.21 2.91
N GLN A 137 3.54 -11.12 2.29
CA GLN A 137 4.62 -12.11 2.45
C GLN A 137 5.27 -12.05 3.84
N ARG A 138 5.23 -10.88 4.48
CA ARG A 138 5.80 -10.59 5.80
C ARG A 138 4.84 -9.75 6.61
N GLU A 139 5.01 -9.74 7.92
CA GLU A 139 4.31 -8.82 8.80
C GLU A 139 4.59 -7.37 8.38
N PRO A 140 3.56 -6.52 8.24
CA PRO A 140 3.73 -5.17 7.72
C PRO A 140 4.35 -4.22 8.74
N VAL A 141 4.80 -3.06 8.25
CA VAL A 141 5.03 -1.88 9.09
C VAL A 141 3.78 -1.03 9.03
N LEU A 142 3.14 -0.80 10.18
CA LEU A 142 1.88 -0.10 10.29
C LEU A 142 2.10 1.40 10.51
N PHE A 143 1.45 2.24 9.72
CA PHE A 143 1.41 3.69 9.84
C PHE A 143 0.01 4.10 10.24
N VAL A 144 -0.09 4.72 11.41
CA VAL A 144 -1.33 5.24 11.97
C VAL A 144 -1.12 6.68 12.41
N ARG A 145 -2.19 7.47 12.45
CA ARG A 145 -2.09 8.88 12.81
C ARG A 145 -3.28 9.41 13.59
N ASP A 146 -3.07 10.56 14.23
CA ASP A 146 -4.09 11.29 14.98
C ASP A 146 -4.72 10.41 16.06
N ARG A 147 -6.05 10.28 16.08
CA ARG A 147 -6.83 9.51 17.07
C ARG A 147 -6.73 7.99 16.92
N ALA A 148 -5.94 7.50 15.97
CA ALA A 148 -5.75 6.07 15.80
C ALA A 148 -5.02 5.42 16.98
N ASP A 149 -4.36 6.21 17.83
CA ASP A 149 -3.74 5.76 19.08
C ASP A 149 -4.74 5.19 20.10
N GLU A 150 -6.00 5.63 20.07
CA GLU A 150 -7.10 5.04 20.85
C GLU A 150 -7.36 3.57 20.45
N THR A 151 -7.18 3.23 19.17
CA THR A 151 -7.42 1.90 18.60
C THR A 151 -6.21 0.96 18.70
N VAL A 152 -4.99 1.50 18.89
CA VAL A 152 -3.75 0.71 18.97
C VAL A 152 -3.80 -0.36 20.08
N PRO A 153 -4.23 -0.08 21.33
CA PRO A 153 -4.31 -1.11 22.36
C PRO A 153 -5.19 -2.31 21.95
N SER A 154 -6.36 -2.05 21.37
CA SER A 154 -7.25 -3.10 20.85
C SER A 154 -6.61 -3.88 19.70
N TYR A 155 -5.84 -3.21 18.83
CA TYR A 155 -5.12 -3.85 17.73
C TYR A 155 -3.96 -4.73 18.19
N LEU A 156 -3.20 -4.31 19.20
CA LEU A 156 -2.17 -5.15 19.81
C LEU A 156 -2.78 -6.42 20.44
N GLY A 157 -4.02 -6.31 20.91
CA GLY A 157 -4.74 -7.36 21.59
C GLY A 157 -4.32 -7.46 23.07
N HIS A 158 -4.98 -8.35 23.79
CA HIS A 158 -4.62 -8.68 25.17
C HIS A 158 -3.64 -9.85 25.14
N GLY A 159 -2.42 -9.66 25.64
CA GLY A 159 -1.41 -10.69 25.76
C GLY A 159 -1.86 -11.81 26.69
N GLY A 160 -2.45 -12.85 26.10
CA GLY A 160 -2.73 -14.11 26.77
C GLY A 160 -1.48 -15.00 26.79
N LEU A 161 -1.47 -16.00 27.67
CA LEU A 161 -0.40 -17.00 27.79
C LEU A 161 -0.01 -17.73 26.48
N PHE A 162 -0.84 -17.62 25.44
CA PHE A 162 -0.68 -18.26 24.13
C PHE A 162 -0.73 -17.30 22.94
N THR A 163 -0.92 -15.99 23.17
CA THR A 163 -0.82 -15.00 22.10
C THR A 163 0.65 -14.73 21.86
N ASN A 164 1.08 -14.94 20.62
CA ASN A 164 2.48 -14.83 20.18
C ASN A 164 3.16 -13.58 20.78
N THR A 165 4.35 -13.75 21.32
CA THR A 165 5.19 -12.62 21.81
C THR A 165 5.58 -11.65 20.69
N ARG A 166 5.28 -12.02 19.43
CA ARG A 166 5.41 -11.22 18.22
C ARG A 166 4.04 -10.62 17.92
N GLY A 167 3.92 -9.31 18.01
CA GLY A 167 2.68 -8.59 17.70
C GLY A 167 2.25 -8.77 16.24
N PRO A 168 1.09 -8.23 15.86
CA PRO A 168 0.51 -8.39 14.52
C PRO A 168 1.28 -7.63 13.41
N MET A 169 2.44 -7.06 13.71
CA MET A 169 3.21 -6.18 12.82
C MET A 169 4.70 -6.23 13.13
N ALA A 170 5.51 -5.98 12.09
CA ALA A 170 6.95 -5.90 12.19
C ALA A 170 7.43 -4.57 12.79
N GLY A 171 6.64 -3.51 12.66
CA GLY A 171 6.92 -2.20 13.26
C GLY A 171 5.70 -1.29 13.24
N LEU A 172 5.72 -0.26 14.07
CA LEU A 172 4.64 0.73 14.18
C LEU A 172 5.19 2.15 14.09
N VAL A 173 4.55 2.99 13.29
CA VAL A 173 4.78 4.44 13.22
C VAL A 173 3.49 5.15 13.63
N LEU A 174 3.56 5.91 14.72
CA LEU A 174 2.49 6.72 15.29
C LEU A 174 2.76 8.19 14.96
N LEU A 175 1.98 8.76 14.04
CA LEU A 175 2.09 10.17 13.66
C LEU A 175 1.01 11.01 14.36
N HIS A 176 1.44 12.03 15.10
CA HIS A 176 0.58 12.94 15.86
C HIS A 176 -0.43 12.24 16.79
N PRO A 177 -0.02 11.25 17.60
CA PRO A 177 -0.92 10.67 18.61
C PRO A 177 -1.38 11.73 19.62
N ARG A 178 -2.52 11.51 20.27
CA ARG A 178 -3.17 12.48 21.17
C ARG A 178 -3.13 12.10 22.64
N SER A 179 -3.08 10.81 22.95
CA SER A 179 -3.29 10.28 24.29
C SER A 179 -2.15 9.33 24.71
N PRO A 180 -1.06 9.86 25.29
CA PRO A 180 0.06 9.04 25.76
C PRO A 180 -0.36 8.04 26.85
N GLU A 181 -1.34 8.42 27.67
CA GLU A 181 -1.88 7.63 28.78
C GLU A 181 -2.54 6.32 28.32
N ILE A 182 -3.14 6.33 27.13
CA ILE A 182 -3.79 5.15 26.53
C ILE A 182 -2.72 4.18 26.06
N LEU A 183 -1.70 4.69 25.35
CA LEU A 183 -0.58 3.89 24.87
C LEU A 183 0.23 3.29 26.02
N GLN A 184 0.33 3.97 27.17
CA GLN A 184 1.05 3.47 28.32
C GLN A 184 0.39 2.22 28.95
N LYS A 185 -0.94 2.10 28.81
CA LYS A 185 -1.71 0.96 29.33
C LYS A 185 -1.80 -0.20 28.35
N ALA A 186 -1.35 -0.01 27.11
CA ALA A 186 -1.43 -1.04 26.08
C ALA A 186 -0.42 -2.17 26.34
N ASP A 187 -0.75 -3.37 25.86
CA ASP A 187 0.11 -4.54 26.01
C ASP A 187 1.08 -4.64 24.83
N TRP A 188 2.28 -4.09 25.00
CA TRP A 188 3.24 -3.96 23.92
C TRP A 188 4.06 -5.24 23.69
N PRO A 189 4.14 -5.72 22.44
CA PRO A 189 5.02 -6.83 22.09
C PRO A 189 6.49 -6.44 22.31
N SER A 190 7.23 -7.30 23.01
CA SER A 190 8.59 -6.99 23.50
C SER A 190 9.64 -6.72 22.42
N GLY A 191 9.41 -7.18 21.19
CA GLY A 191 10.34 -7.07 20.07
C GLY A 191 9.93 -6.08 18.97
N THR A 192 8.77 -5.45 19.08
CA THR A 192 8.25 -4.61 17.98
C THR A 192 8.85 -3.20 18.09
N PRO A 193 9.62 -2.72 17.09
CA PRO A 193 10.09 -1.34 17.02
C PRO A 193 8.92 -0.37 16.81
N VAL A 194 8.89 0.70 17.60
CA VAL A 194 7.85 1.72 17.58
C VAL A 194 8.48 3.10 17.41
N LEU A 195 8.00 3.86 16.45
CA LEU A 195 8.33 5.27 16.27
C LEU A 195 7.13 6.12 16.64
N VAL A 196 7.32 7.05 17.57
CA VAL A 196 6.30 8.01 17.99
C VAL A 196 6.71 9.40 17.51
N ILE A 197 5.86 10.04 16.72
CA ILE A 197 6.09 11.36 16.15
C ILE A 197 4.99 12.31 16.63
N PRO A 198 5.11 12.92 17.81
CA PRO A 198 4.08 13.80 18.32
C PRO A 198 4.06 15.14 17.58
N ALA A 199 2.86 15.75 17.51
CA ALA A 199 2.68 17.06 16.87
C ALA A 199 3.36 18.20 17.63
N SER A 200 3.41 18.09 18.97
CA SER A 200 4.09 19.02 19.87
C SER A 200 4.71 18.26 21.05
N ASP A 201 5.71 18.87 21.67
CA ASP A 201 6.28 18.44 22.97
C ASP A 201 6.77 16.98 23.01
N ALA A 202 7.78 16.66 22.19
CA ALA A 202 8.37 15.32 22.12
C ALA A 202 8.83 14.77 23.48
N GLU A 203 9.29 15.62 24.39
CA GLU A 203 9.72 15.23 25.73
C GLU A 203 8.58 14.61 26.56
N SER A 204 7.34 15.07 26.36
CA SER A 204 6.16 14.54 27.07
C SER A 204 5.78 13.12 26.64
N TRP A 205 6.31 12.65 25.51
CA TRP A 205 6.06 11.33 24.96
C TRP A 205 7.14 10.31 25.34
N GLU A 206 8.20 10.74 26.03
CA GLU A 206 9.20 9.83 26.58
C GLU A 206 8.55 8.88 27.60
N GLY A 207 8.64 7.57 27.36
CA GLY A 207 8.04 6.55 28.21
C GLY A 207 6.52 6.36 28.03
N ALA A 208 5.88 7.06 27.07
CA ALA A 208 4.48 6.83 26.72
C ALA A 208 4.23 5.42 26.18
N VAL A 209 5.24 4.84 25.52
CA VAL A 209 5.22 3.44 25.06
C VAL A 209 6.21 2.63 25.90
N PRO A 210 5.74 1.71 26.76
CA PRO A 210 6.61 0.87 27.61
C PRO A 210 7.24 -0.30 26.84
N SER A 211 7.78 -0.06 25.65
CA SER A 211 8.52 -1.05 24.85
C SER A 211 10.03 -0.73 24.86
N ARG A 212 10.86 -1.76 24.69
CA ARG A 212 12.33 -1.62 24.65
C ARG A 212 12.84 -0.93 23.40
N HIS A 213 12.06 -0.99 22.31
CA HIS A 213 12.47 -0.52 20.99
C HIS A 213 11.64 0.70 20.55
N VAL A 214 11.54 1.71 21.41
CA VAL A 214 10.79 2.93 21.14
C VAL A 214 11.75 4.06 20.80
N LYS A 215 11.43 4.81 19.76
CA LYS A 215 12.05 6.09 19.45
C LYS A 215 10.97 7.16 19.41
N VAL A 216 11.21 8.28 20.08
CA VAL A 216 10.38 9.48 19.97
C VAL A 216 11.11 10.48 19.08
N LEU A 217 10.41 11.01 18.08
CA LEU A 217 10.95 11.97 17.12
C LEU A 217 10.00 13.16 17.04
N GLY A 218 10.45 14.35 17.46
CA GLY A 218 9.62 15.54 17.32
C GLY A 218 9.39 15.89 15.85
N ASP A 219 8.17 16.30 15.49
CA ASP A 219 7.84 16.75 14.13
C ASP A 219 8.41 18.15 13.82
N ARG A 220 9.74 18.24 13.71
CA ARG A 220 10.45 19.49 13.39
C ARG A 220 10.20 19.98 11.97
N TRP A 221 9.68 19.11 11.11
CA TRP A 221 9.55 19.33 9.67
C TRP A 221 8.11 19.56 9.24
N SER A 222 7.13 19.40 10.13
CA SER A 222 5.69 19.54 9.85
C SER A 222 5.26 18.64 8.68
N GLU A 223 5.55 17.34 8.78
CA GLU A 223 5.27 16.34 7.74
C GLU A 223 5.93 16.57 6.37
N LYS A 224 6.99 17.39 6.29
CA LYS A 224 7.76 17.59 5.05
C LYS A 224 8.74 16.44 4.76
N GLU A 225 9.37 16.51 3.59
CA GLU A 225 10.35 15.52 3.10
C GLU A 225 11.47 15.19 4.10
N GLY A 226 11.86 16.14 4.96
CA GLY A 226 12.82 15.89 6.04
C GLY A 226 12.37 14.82 7.02
N LEU A 227 11.09 14.86 7.43
CA LEU A 227 10.52 13.85 8.33
C LEU A 227 10.48 12.48 7.65
N LEU A 228 10.07 12.42 6.38
CA LEU A 228 10.00 11.16 5.62
C LEU A 228 11.37 10.46 5.56
N LYS A 229 12.44 11.22 5.33
CA LYS A 229 13.82 10.71 5.33
C LYS A 229 14.26 10.22 6.72
N GLU A 230 13.89 10.93 7.79
CA GLU A 230 14.21 10.51 9.15
C GLU A 230 13.47 9.23 9.55
N VAL A 231 12.20 9.09 9.15
CA VAL A 231 11.40 7.88 9.35
C VAL A 231 12.02 6.71 8.57
N GLU A 232 12.35 6.91 7.30
CA GLU A 232 13.00 5.89 6.48
C GLU A 232 14.36 5.47 7.06
N SER A 233 15.17 6.44 7.49
CA SER A 233 16.46 6.16 8.13
C SER A 233 16.29 5.38 9.43
N TRP A 234 15.26 5.66 10.22
CA TRP A 234 14.93 4.89 11.40
C TRP A 234 14.52 3.46 11.05
N MET A 235 13.63 3.27 10.07
CA MET A 235 13.21 1.93 9.61
C MET A 235 14.41 1.08 9.22
N ARG A 236 15.30 1.62 8.38
CA ARG A 236 16.52 0.93 7.96
C ARG A 236 17.43 0.59 9.14
N TYR A 237 17.54 1.48 10.13
CA TYR A 237 18.35 1.26 11.34
C TYR A 237 17.81 0.11 12.19
N VAL A 238 16.48 -0.02 12.32
CA VAL A 238 15.85 -1.11 13.09
C VAL A 238 15.68 -2.41 12.28
N GLY A 239 16.06 -2.41 11.00
CA GLY A 239 15.99 -3.59 10.12
C GLY A 239 14.64 -3.80 9.43
N LEU A 240 13.89 -2.71 9.21
CA LEU A 240 12.63 -2.63 8.47
C LEU A 240 12.80 -1.99 7.08
#